data_AF-A0A2C6BCB5-F1
#
_entry.id   AF-A0A2C6BCB5-F1
#
_cell.length_a   1.000
_cell.length_b   1.000
_cell.length_c   1.000
_cell.angle_alpha   90.00
_cell.angle_beta   90.00
_cell.angle_gamma   90.00
#
_symmetry.space_group_name_H-M   'P 1'
#
loop_
_entity.id
_entity.type
_entity.pdbx_description
1 polymer ?
#
loop_
_entity_poly.entity_id
_entity_poly.type
_entity_poly.pdbx_seq_one_letter_code
_entity_poly.pdbx_strand_id
1 'polypeptide(L)'
;MFICTKCGICCRNIDKVPELADFDLGNGTCKYLTKDNTCDIYLTRPDICNVEKMYEKKYKNFYSKDEYEKINIKGCKILQKNSKIK
;
A
#
# COMPACT_ATOMS: atom_id res chain seq x y z
N MET A 1 1.59 8.42 -12.60
CA MET A 1 1.16 7.06 -12.23
C MET A 1 1.99 6.57 -11.05
N PHE A 2 1.36 6.05 -9.99
CA PHE A 2 2.09 5.41 -8.89
C PHE A 2 2.70 4.07 -9.36
N ILE A 3 4.02 3.94 -9.25
CA ILE A 3 4.76 2.72 -9.64
C ILE A 3 5.21 2.00 -8.38
N CYS A 4 4.60 0.85 -8.11
CA CYS A 4 4.99 -0.02 -7.01
C CYS A 4 6.31 -0.73 -7.36
N THR A 5 7.31 -0.63 -6.47
CA THR A 5 8.60 -1.34 -6.62
C THR A 5 8.54 -2.80 -6.18
N LYS A 6 7.35 -3.31 -5.82
CA LYS A 6 7.15 -4.66 -5.25
C LYS A 6 8.05 -4.95 -4.05
N CYS A 7 8.39 -3.92 -3.27
CA CYS A 7 9.24 -4.06 -2.08
C CYS A 7 8.54 -4.70 -0.87
N GLY A 8 7.22 -4.94 -0.92
CA GLY A 8 6.45 -5.60 0.14
C GLY A 8 6.24 -4.81 1.44
N ILE A 9 6.85 -3.62 1.60
CA ILE A 9 6.85 -2.91 2.89
C ILE A 9 5.45 -2.45 3.32
N CYS A 10 4.62 -1.96 2.40
CA CYS A 10 3.25 -1.58 2.75
C CYS A 10 2.46 -2.76 3.31
N CYS A 11 2.67 -3.97 2.76
CA CYS A 11 2.08 -5.20 3.25
C CYS A 11 2.67 -5.66 4.59
N ARG A 12 3.83 -5.15 5.02
CA ARG A 12 4.46 -5.38 6.33
C ARG A 12 4.15 -4.28 7.37
N ASN A 13 3.27 -3.34 7.02
CA ASN A 13 2.89 -2.22 7.87
C ASN A 13 1.36 -1.98 7.80
N ILE A 14 0.58 -3.04 7.62
CA ILE A 14 -0.89 -2.92 7.48
C ILE A 14 -1.58 -2.67 8.83
N ASP A 15 -0.89 -2.88 9.95
CA ASP A 15 -1.31 -2.51 11.31
C ASP A 15 -1.68 -1.02 11.43
N LYS A 16 -1.12 -0.19 10.54
CA LYS A 16 -1.39 1.26 10.47
C LYS A 16 -2.67 1.61 9.72
N VAL A 17 -3.38 0.62 9.21
CA VAL A 17 -4.61 0.77 8.41
C VAL A 17 -5.71 -0.06 9.06
N PRO A 18 -6.57 0.53 9.90
CA PRO A 18 -7.59 -0.21 10.65
C PRO A 18 -8.50 -1.07 9.77
N GLU A 19 -8.81 -0.62 8.55
CA GLU A 19 -9.65 -1.35 7.58
C GLU A 19 -9.01 -2.66 7.08
N LEU A 20 -7.72 -2.89 7.37
CA LEU A 20 -6.98 -4.09 7.00
C LEU A 20 -6.75 -5.05 8.17
N ALA A 21 -7.37 -4.83 9.35
CA ALA A 21 -7.15 -5.66 10.54
C ALA A 21 -7.34 -7.17 10.28
N ASP A 22 -8.36 -7.57 9.50
CA ASP A 22 -8.64 -8.98 9.17
C ASP A 22 -7.57 -9.65 8.27
N PHE A 23 -6.67 -8.84 7.70
CA PHE A 23 -5.56 -9.30 6.88
C PHE A 23 -4.26 -9.41 7.67
N ASP A 24 -4.17 -8.83 8.86
CA ASP A 24 -2.98 -8.83 9.71
C ASP A 24 -2.78 -10.19 10.39
N LEU A 25 -1.55 -10.69 10.37
CA LEU A 25 -1.10 -11.85 11.14
C LEU A 25 -0.89 -11.52 12.63
N GLY A 26 -1.18 -10.29 13.05
CA GLY A 26 -0.98 -9.78 14.42
C GLY A 26 0.40 -9.15 14.64
N ASN A 27 1.16 -8.92 13.56
CA ASN A 27 2.49 -8.32 13.62
C ASN A 27 2.68 -7.20 12.58
N GLY A 28 1.59 -6.68 12.02
CA GLY A 28 1.56 -5.70 10.94
C GLY A 28 1.79 -6.28 9.55
N THR A 29 2.01 -7.59 9.41
CA THR A 29 2.20 -8.25 8.11
C THR A 29 0.91 -8.88 7.60
N CYS A 30 0.56 -8.54 6.37
CA CYS A 30 -0.55 -9.11 5.62
C CYS A 30 -0.34 -10.61 5.37
N LYS A 31 -1.34 -11.42 5.69
CA LYS A 31 -1.35 -12.88 5.50
C LYS A 31 -1.23 -13.34 4.05
N TYR A 32 -1.46 -12.46 3.07
CA TYR A 32 -1.33 -12.75 1.63
C TYR A 32 -0.03 -12.22 1.01
N LEU A 33 0.92 -11.74 1.83
CA LEU A 33 2.24 -11.35 1.36
C LEU A 33 3.08 -12.60 1.09
N THR A 34 3.56 -12.73 -0.15
CA THR A 34 4.39 -13.87 -0.56
C THR A 34 5.85 -13.68 -0.17
N LYS A 35 6.63 -14.75 -0.25
CA LYS A 35 8.10 -14.73 -0.08
C LYS A 35 8.80 -13.81 -1.10
N ASP A 36 8.22 -13.64 -2.29
CA ASP A 36 8.74 -12.78 -3.35
C ASP A 36 8.27 -11.32 -3.25
N ASN A 37 7.71 -10.92 -2.10
CA ASN A 37 7.15 -9.59 -1.84
C ASN A 37 5.98 -9.19 -2.75
N THR A 38 5.28 -10.18 -3.33
CA THR A 38 4.07 -10.00 -4.12
C THR A 38 2.83 -10.34 -3.28
N CYS A 39 1.64 -10.18 -3.86
CA CYS A 39 0.38 -10.44 -3.17
C CYS A 39 -0.32 -11.63 -3.84
N ASP A 40 -0.66 -12.66 -3.06
CA ASP A 40 -1.35 -13.87 -3.58
C ASP A 40 -2.74 -13.57 -4.14
N ILE A 41 -3.40 -12.54 -3.60
CA ILE A 41 -4.72 -12.09 -4.04
C ILE A 41 -4.64 -10.80 -4.87
N TYR A 42 -3.56 -10.55 -5.62
CA TYR A 42 -3.31 -9.25 -6.24
C TYR A 42 -4.48 -8.71 -7.07
N LEU A 43 -5.19 -9.57 -7.81
CA LEU A 43 -6.33 -9.18 -8.64
C LEU A 43 -7.58 -8.82 -7.82
N THR A 44 -7.77 -9.50 -6.68
CA THR A 44 -8.94 -9.35 -5.79
C THR A 44 -8.60 -8.61 -4.50
N ARG A 45 -7.42 -7.97 -4.44
CA ARG A 45 -6.96 -7.23 -3.26
C ARG A 45 -7.94 -6.12 -2.87
N PRO A 46 -8.07 -5.79 -1.58
CA PRO A 46 -8.90 -4.67 -1.13
C PRO A 46 -8.56 -3.38 -1.88
N ASP A 47 -9.57 -2.55 -2.15
CA ASP A 47 -9.36 -1.32 -2.91
C ASP A 47 -8.40 -0.36 -2.21
N ILE A 48 -8.35 -0.36 -0.86
CA ILE A 48 -7.40 0.43 -0.07
C ILE A 48 -5.93 0.09 -0.38
N CYS A 49 -5.65 -1.12 -0.88
CA CYS A 49 -4.34 -1.56 -1.35
C CYS A 49 -4.07 -1.17 -2.82
N ASN A 50 -4.96 -0.40 -3.45
CA ASN A 50 -4.86 0.05 -4.83
C ASN A 50 -4.99 1.58 -4.90
N VAL A 51 -3.84 2.25 -5.06
CA VAL A 51 -3.72 3.71 -5.12
C VAL A 51 -4.68 4.31 -6.16
N GLU A 52 -4.74 3.76 -7.37
CA GLU A 52 -5.60 4.30 -8.43
C GLU A 52 -7.10 4.14 -8.10
N LYS A 53 -7.51 2.98 -7.59
CA LYS A 53 -8.90 2.80 -7.18
C LYS A 53 -9.30 3.71 -6.02
N MET A 54 -8.40 3.94 -5.06
CA MET A 54 -8.67 4.86 -3.95
C MET A 54 -8.76 6.31 -4.40
N TYR A 55 -7.98 6.71 -5.41
CA TYR A 55 -8.14 8.01 -6.04
C TYR A 55 -9.58 8.17 -6.55
N GLU A 56 -10.02 7.25 -7.41
CA GLU A 56 -11.35 7.33 -8.03
C GLU A 56 -12.49 7.26 -7.01
N LYS A 57 -12.36 6.40 -5.98
CA LYS A 57 -13.42 6.17 -5.00
C LYS A 57 -13.52 7.24 -3.91
N LYS A 58 -12.38 7.78 -3.45
CA LYS A 58 -12.34 8.59 -2.23
C LYS A 58 -11.66 9.94 -2.39
N TYR A 59 -10.62 10.04 -3.23
CA TYR A 59 -9.71 11.20 -3.19
C TYR A 59 -9.78 12.14 -4.39
N LYS A 60 -10.49 11.78 -5.47
CA LYS A 60 -10.59 12.58 -6.70
C LYS A 60 -11.20 13.98 -6.51
N ASN A 61 -12.07 14.13 -5.51
CA ASN A 61 -12.70 15.42 -5.19
C ASN A 61 -11.85 16.29 -4.24
N PHE A 62 -10.74 15.74 -3.71
CA PHE A 62 -9.88 16.43 -2.73
C PHE A 62 -8.52 16.79 -3.30
N TYR A 63 -8.04 16.05 -4.29
CA TYR A 63 -6.72 16.22 -4.89
C TYR A 63 -6.79 16.07 -6.41
N SER A 64 -5.93 16.77 -7.13
CA SER A 64 -5.61 16.37 -8.49
C SER A 64 -4.93 14.99 -8.49
N LYS A 65 -4.98 14.30 -9.63
CA LYS A 65 -4.33 12.97 -9.77
C LYS A 65 -2.83 13.07 -9.48
N ASP A 66 -2.16 14.11 -9.97
CA ASP A 66 -0.72 14.34 -9.77
C ASP A 66 -0.35 14.59 -8.29
N GLU A 67 -1.13 15.42 -7.57
CA GLU A 67 -0.90 15.66 -6.14
C GLU A 67 -1.07 14.38 -5.32
N TYR A 68 -2.15 13.65 -5.56
CA TYR A 68 -2.42 12.39 -4.86
C TYR A 68 -1.31 11.36 -5.11
N GLU A 69 -0.83 11.25 -6.35
CA GLU A 69 0.28 10.37 -6.69
C GLU A 69 1.58 10.80 -5.99
N LYS A 70 1.90 12.10 -5.97
CA LYS A 70 3.07 12.63 -5.26
C LYS A 70 3.03 12.30 -3.78
N ILE A 71 1.87 12.42 -3.13
CA ILE A 71 1.67 12.05 -1.72
C ILE A 71 1.94 10.55 -1.52
N ASN A 72 1.37 9.69 -2.37
CA ASN A 72 1.58 8.23 -2.28
C ASN A 72 3.04 7.82 -2.52
N ILE A 73 3.71 8.43 -3.50
CA ILE A 73 5.15 8.19 -3.77
C ILE A 73 5.99 8.62 -2.57
N LYS A 74 5.69 9.79 -1.96
CA LYS A 74 6.38 10.27 -0.77
C LYS A 74 6.20 9.31 0.40
N GLY A 75 4.97 8.85 0.65
CA GLY A 75 4.67 7.84 1.67
C GLY A 75 5.45 6.53 1.46
N CYS A 76 5.45 6.02 0.22
CA CYS A 76 6.21 4.83 -0.17
C CYS A 76 7.71 4.99 0.13
N LYS A 77 8.32 6.11 -0.26
CA LYS A 77 9.74 6.42 -0.01
C LYS A 77 10.07 6.49 1.48
N ILE A 78 9.19 7.10 2.29
CA ILE A 78 9.36 7.17 3.75
C ILE A 78 9.35 5.76 4.35
N LEU A 79 8.39 4.92 3.97
CA LEU A 79 8.32 3.53 4.42
C LEU A 79 9.57 2.73 4.03
N GLN A 80 10.07 2.91 2.80
CA GLN A 80 11.30 2.28 2.31
C GLN A 80 12.53 2.69 3.12
N LYS A 81 12.70 4.00 3.35
CA LYS A 81 13.81 4.54 4.14
C LYS A 81 13.79 4.01 5.58
N ASN A 82 12.61 3.97 6.20
CA ASN A 82 12.47 3.53 7.59
C ASN A 82 12.70 2.01 7.75
N SER A 83 12.48 1.23 6.70
CA SER A 83 12.65 -0.24 6.72
C SER A 83 14.10 -0.69 6.48
N LYS A 84 15.08 0.23 6.41
CA LYS A 84 16.49 -0.04 6.08
C LYS A 84 16.69 -0.88 4.81
N ILE A 85 15.85 -0.69 3.79
CA ILE A 85 16.14 -1.26 2.47
C ILE A 85 17.32 -0.47 1.90
N LYS A 86 18.50 -1.11 1.89
CA LYS A 86 19.66 -0.68 1.13
C LYS A 86 19.52 -1.15 -0.31
#